data_AF-A0A224XQL4-F1
#
_entry.id   AF-A0A224XQL4-F1
#
_cell.length_a   1.000
_cell.length_b   1.000
_cell.length_c   1.000
_cell.angle_alpha   90.00
_cell.angle_beta   90.00
_cell.angle_gamma   90.00
#
_symmetry.space_group_name_H-M   'P 1'
#
loop_
_entity.id
_entity.type
_entity.pdbx_description
1 polymer ?
#
loop_
_entity_poly.entity_id
_entity_poly.type
_entity_poly.pdbx_seq_one_letter_code
_entity_poly.pdbx_strand_id
1 'polypeptide(L)'
;ICCENDETALTKGRLLADNILEKGGDVSMDRGPILLPSWYDHHLVSKGQEYFRDNLFNMFVAALSGLTALLAVPTILSVLINTNKSSRPATAYKRYYETLVHMISWYESDLRNPNSKGRQSIAVVKKMHEHAMKTAGSISQKDLALTQFGFIGIAIIGRDKLGLPNDMKPLIHFWKVIGHLIGIQDRFNLFSGCERCSVVACKELASRTFKPGIDDPPENFWTMCSAMLVGVWPIVPTMNPKAFFEFTRRLLNCQPRQLAFLPTIS
;
A
#
# COMPACT_ATOMS: atom_id res chain seq x y z
N ILE A 1 -9.23 -24.88 2.26
CA ILE A 1 -9.64 -23.78 3.17
C ILE A 1 -8.38 -23.28 3.88
N CYS A 2 -8.07 -21.98 3.84
CA CYS A 2 -6.84 -21.44 4.44
C CYS A 2 -6.94 -21.30 5.97
N CYS A 3 -8.13 -21.09 6.52
CA CYS A 3 -8.41 -20.83 7.93
C CYS A 3 -9.79 -21.44 8.27
N GLU A 4 -9.92 -22.21 9.36
CA GLU A 4 -11.16 -22.93 9.71
C GLU A 4 -12.13 -22.05 10.51
N ASN A 5 -11.57 -21.17 11.34
CA ASN A 5 -12.28 -20.28 12.25
C ASN A 5 -11.46 -19.00 12.48
N ASP A 6 -12.00 -18.06 13.27
CA ASP A 6 -11.37 -16.76 13.49
C ASP A 6 -10.09 -16.85 14.34
N GLU A 7 -9.99 -17.84 15.22
CA GLU A 7 -8.78 -18.09 16.01
C GLU A 7 -7.61 -18.54 15.12
N THR A 8 -7.85 -19.50 14.22
CA THR A 8 -6.82 -19.92 13.25
C THR A 8 -6.45 -18.80 12.28
N ALA A 9 -7.40 -17.93 11.91
CA ALA A 9 -7.11 -16.75 11.10
C ALA A 9 -6.27 -15.72 11.85
N LEU A 10 -6.54 -15.50 13.15
CA LEU A 10 -5.77 -14.63 14.03
C LEU A 10 -4.32 -15.09 14.11
N THR A 11 -4.09 -16.37 14.40
CA THR A 11 -2.75 -16.95 14.50
C THR A 11 -2.00 -16.84 13.19
N LYS A 12 -2.62 -17.19 12.06
CA LYS A 12 -1.96 -17.13 10.74
C LYS A 12 -1.67 -15.70 10.29
N GLY A 13 -2.58 -14.75 10.55
CA GLY A 13 -2.37 -13.34 10.23
C GLY A 13 -1.23 -12.73 11.04
N ARG A 14 -1.12 -13.06 12.33
CA ARG A 14 0.01 -12.66 13.18
C ARG A 14 1.33 -13.22 12.70
N LEU A 15 1.39 -14.54 12.46
CA LEU A 15 2.60 -15.19 11.95
C LEU A 15 3.06 -14.60 10.60
N LEU A 16 2.12 -14.21 9.73
CA LEU A 16 2.46 -13.52 8.49
C LEU A 16 3.07 -12.14 8.76
N ALA A 17 2.47 -11.34 9.66
CA ALA A 17 3.00 -10.05 10.05
C ALA A 17 4.38 -10.17 10.72
N ASP A 18 4.57 -11.14 11.62
CA ASP A 18 5.86 -11.44 12.25
C ASP A 18 6.91 -11.76 11.19
N ASN A 19 6.58 -12.66 10.25
CA ASN A 19 7.50 -13.03 9.18
C ASN A 19 7.91 -11.83 8.31
N ILE A 20 6.96 -10.93 8.00
CA ILE A 20 7.23 -9.69 7.25
C ILE A 20 8.15 -8.77 8.04
N LEU A 21 7.83 -8.49 9.31
CA LEU A 21 8.53 -7.49 10.11
C LEU A 21 9.91 -7.95 10.57
N GLU A 22 10.04 -9.22 10.94
CA GLU A 22 11.24 -9.79 11.56
C GLU A 22 12.22 -10.37 10.55
N LYS A 23 11.72 -11.00 9.47
CA LYS A 23 12.57 -11.66 8.48
C LYS A 23 12.59 -10.94 7.13
N GLY A 24 11.57 -10.14 6.82
CA GLY A 24 11.48 -9.44 5.55
C GLY A 24 12.50 -8.31 5.38
N GLY A 25 13.05 -7.79 6.48
CA GLY A 25 14.05 -6.70 6.45
C GLY A 25 15.41 -7.13 5.89
N ASP A 26 15.79 -8.39 6.10
CA ASP A 26 17.09 -8.94 5.70
C ASP A 26 17.09 -9.53 4.28
N VAL A 27 15.92 -9.58 3.65
CA VAL A 27 15.75 -10.18 2.32
C VAL A 27 15.49 -9.09 1.30
N SER A 28 16.30 -9.08 0.25
CA SER A 28 16.15 -8.13 -0.85
C SER A 28 14.92 -8.42 -1.72
N MET A 29 14.46 -7.42 -2.48
CA MET A 29 13.45 -7.60 -3.52
C MET A 29 13.82 -8.75 -4.47
N ASP A 30 12.82 -9.56 -4.85
CA ASP A 30 13.03 -10.61 -5.83
C ASP A 30 13.17 -10.03 -7.25
N ARG A 31 14.28 -10.34 -7.90
CA ARG A 31 14.65 -9.90 -9.26
C ARG A 31 14.36 -10.96 -10.33
N GLY A 32 13.68 -12.04 -9.96
CA GLY A 32 13.23 -13.08 -10.86
C GLY A 32 12.29 -12.57 -11.98
N PRO A 33 12.04 -13.39 -13.00
CA PRO A 33 11.18 -13.04 -14.12
C PRO A 33 9.75 -12.74 -13.65
N ILE A 34 9.07 -11.85 -14.37
CA ILE A 34 7.70 -11.44 -14.05
C ILE A 34 6.75 -12.50 -14.64
N LEU A 35 6.57 -13.61 -13.93
CA LEU A 35 5.67 -14.70 -14.34
C LEU A 35 4.38 -14.64 -13.52
N LEU A 36 3.26 -15.06 -14.10
CA LEU A 36 2.05 -15.25 -13.29
C LEU A 36 2.25 -16.44 -12.35
N PRO A 37 1.82 -16.33 -11.08
CA PRO A 37 1.96 -17.42 -10.12
C PRO A 37 1.00 -18.57 -10.45
N SER A 38 1.32 -19.78 -9.97
CA SER A 38 0.48 -20.97 -10.15
C SER A 38 -0.91 -20.85 -9.50
N TRP A 39 -1.02 -20.01 -8.46
CA TRP A 39 -2.27 -19.68 -7.78
C TRP A 39 -3.01 -18.49 -8.41
N TYR A 40 -2.60 -18.00 -9.57
CA TYR A 40 -3.32 -16.95 -10.30
C TYR A 40 -4.75 -17.41 -10.62
N ASP A 41 -5.71 -16.52 -10.36
CA ASP A 41 -7.12 -16.74 -10.64
C ASP A 41 -7.63 -15.53 -11.41
N HIS A 42 -7.94 -15.74 -12.69
CA HIS A 42 -8.38 -14.68 -13.58
C HIS A 42 -9.71 -14.08 -13.14
N HIS A 43 -10.64 -14.91 -12.67
CA HIS A 43 -11.96 -14.46 -12.25
C HIS A 43 -11.86 -13.53 -11.05
N LEU A 44 -11.06 -13.90 -10.04
CA LEU A 44 -10.81 -13.03 -8.88
C LEU A 44 -10.08 -11.74 -9.26
N VAL A 45 -9.12 -11.79 -10.20
CA VAL A 45 -8.46 -10.58 -10.71
C VAL A 45 -9.45 -9.67 -11.41
N SER A 46 -10.28 -10.17 -12.32
CA SER A 46 -11.31 -9.38 -13.01
C SER A 46 -12.32 -8.79 -12.03
N LYS A 47 -12.72 -9.54 -11.01
CA LYS A 47 -13.60 -9.02 -9.95
C LYS A 47 -12.92 -7.98 -9.07
N GLY A 48 -11.61 -8.08 -8.81
CA GLY A 48 -10.84 -7.03 -8.14
C GLY A 48 -10.73 -5.75 -8.98
N GLN A 49 -10.64 -5.89 -10.30
CA GLN A 49 -10.65 -4.76 -11.23
C GLN A 49 -12.03 -4.08 -11.32
N GLU A 50 -13.12 -4.85 -11.29
CA GLU A 50 -14.49 -4.34 -11.17
C GLU A 50 -14.69 -3.61 -9.83
N TYR A 51 -14.29 -4.23 -8.72
CA TYR A 51 -14.34 -3.62 -7.39
C TYR A 51 -13.66 -2.25 -7.37
N PHE A 52 -12.47 -2.13 -7.94
CA PHE A 52 -11.75 -0.86 -8.03
C PHE A 52 -12.51 0.19 -8.86
N ARG A 53 -13.05 -0.20 -10.02
CA ARG A 53 -13.82 0.72 -10.88
C ARG A 53 -15.07 1.25 -10.18
N ASP A 54 -15.79 0.37 -9.48
CA ASP A 54 -17.03 0.73 -8.78
C ASP A 54 -16.78 1.59 -7.53
N ASN A 55 -15.56 1.58 -7.00
CA ASN A 55 -15.18 2.26 -5.76
C ASN A 55 -14.03 3.25 -5.93
N LEU A 56 -13.80 3.73 -7.16
CA LEU A 56 -12.59 4.43 -7.59
C LEU A 56 -12.15 5.55 -6.63
N PHE A 57 -13.08 6.42 -6.25
CA PHE A 57 -12.82 7.56 -5.36
C PHE A 57 -12.36 7.09 -3.96
N ASN A 58 -13.08 6.16 -3.34
CA ASN A 58 -12.77 5.63 -2.01
C ASN A 58 -11.43 4.88 -2.01
N MET A 59 -11.12 4.19 -3.11
CA MET A 59 -9.84 3.50 -3.30
C MET A 59 -8.66 4.47 -3.40
N PHE A 60 -8.83 5.61 -4.10
CA PHE A 60 -7.80 6.65 -4.14
C PHE A 60 -7.58 7.33 -2.79
N VAL A 61 -8.67 7.61 -2.07
CA VAL A 61 -8.59 8.15 -0.69
C VAL A 61 -7.82 7.17 0.20
N ALA A 62 -8.15 5.88 0.15
CA ALA A 62 -7.47 4.85 0.93
C ALA A 62 -5.97 4.75 0.59
N ALA A 63 -5.62 4.75 -0.70
CA ALA A 63 -4.23 4.69 -1.16
C ALA A 63 -3.45 5.95 -0.75
N LEU A 64 -4.02 7.15 -0.88
CA LEU A 64 -3.35 8.38 -0.48
C LEU A 64 -3.14 8.44 1.05
N SER A 65 -4.11 7.97 1.84
CA SER A 65 -3.96 7.81 3.29
C SER A 65 -2.87 6.80 3.64
N GLY A 66 -2.84 5.66 2.95
CA GLY A 66 -1.80 4.66 3.20
C GLY A 66 -0.40 5.11 2.75
N LEU A 67 -0.26 5.87 1.67
CA LEU A 67 1.00 6.51 1.28
C LEU A 67 1.44 7.59 2.29
N THR A 68 0.49 8.34 2.85
CA THR A 68 0.77 9.30 3.93
C THR A 68 1.33 8.58 5.16
N ALA A 69 0.73 7.45 5.52
CA ALA A 69 1.23 6.59 6.59
C ALA A 69 2.59 5.96 6.25
N LEU A 70 2.81 5.60 4.98
CA LEU A 70 4.04 4.96 4.52
C LEU A 70 5.28 5.85 4.67
N LEU A 71 5.12 7.17 4.55
CA LEU A 71 6.20 8.12 4.80
C LEU A 71 6.73 8.06 6.24
N ALA A 72 5.99 7.48 7.19
CA ALA A 72 6.43 7.29 8.55
C ALA A 72 7.40 6.10 8.73
N VAL A 73 7.59 5.28 7.69
CA VAL A 73 8.53 4.15 7.70
C VAL A 73 9.93 4.66 7.30
N PRO A 74 10.93 4.68 8.21
CA PRO A 74 12.20 5.36 7.96
C PRO A 74 12.98 4.85 6.75
N THR A 75 13.01 3.54 6.52
CA THR A 75 13.69 2.92 5.37
C THR A 75 13.08 3.38 4.04
N ILE A 76 11.75 3.44 3.97
CA ILE A 76 11.03 3.88 2.78
C ILE A 76 11.19 5.39 2.57
N LEU A 77 11.06 6.18 3.65
CA LEU A 77 11.26 7.62 3.61
C LEU A 77 12.65 7.99 3.10
N SER A 78 13.69 7.32 3.61
CA SER A 78 15.08 7.52 3.19
C SER A 78 15.27 7.31 1.69
N VAL A 79 14.76 6.19 1.14
CA VAL A 79 14.82 5.93 -0.31
C VAL A 79 14.12 7.03 -1.10
N LEU A 80 12.93 7.47 -0.66
CA LEU A 80 12.16 8.52 -1.34
C LEU A 80 12.88 9.87 -1.32
N ILE A 81 13.51 10.25 -0.21
CA ILE A 81 14.33 11.46 -0.09
C ILE A 81 15.52 11.38 -1.05
N ASN A 82 16.27 10.27 -1.01
CA ASN A 82 17.50 10.11 -1.80
C ASN A 82 17.25 10.08 -3.31
N THR A 83 16.02 9.78 -3.76
CA THR A 83 15.67 9.93 -5.18
C THR A 83 15.62 11.37 -5.67
N ASN A 84 15.53 12.37 -4.77
CA ASN A 84 15.35 13.79 -5.08
C ASN A 84 14.12 14.12 -5.94
N LYS A 85 13.09 13.26 -5.91
CA LYS A 85 11.89 13.39 -6.77
C LYS A 85 10.62 13.79 -6.03
N SER A 86 10.66 14.05 -4.72
CA SER A 86 9.42 14.16 -3.92
C SER A 86 9.44 15.25 -2.84
N SER A 87 10.54 15.96 -2.64
CA SER A 87 10.68 16.93 -1.54
C SER A 87 10.05 18.30 -1.80
N ARG A 88 9.56 18.54 -3.02
CA ARG A 88 8.89 19.79 -3.42
C ARG A 88 7.52 19.48 -4.02
N PRO A 89 6.49 20.34 -3.84
CA PRO A 89 5.15 20.07 -4.36
C PRO A 89 5.10 19.72 -5.86
N ALA A 90 5.85 20.42 -6.71
CA ALA A 90 5.86 20.15 -8.15
C ALA A 90 6.50 18.80 -8.53
N THR A 91 7.60 18.41 -7.85
CA THR A 91 8.24 17.11 -8.11
C THR A 91 7.44 15.96 -7.51
N ALA A 92 6.89 16.18 -6.30
CA ALA A 92 5.94 15.27 -5.68
C ALA A 92 4.71 15.04 -6.58
N TYR A 93 4.08 16.09 -7.11
CA TYR A 93 2.96 15.99 -8.05
C TYR A 93 3.28 15.02 -9.20
N LYS A 94 4.40 15.23 -9.89
CA LYS A 94 4.83 14.37 -11.00
C LYS A 94 4.96 12.91 -10.56
N ARG A 95 5.65 12.64 -9.44
CA ARG A 95 5.83 11.28 -8.93
C ARG A 95 4.50 10.61 -8.58
N TYR A 96 3.63 11.28 -7.83
CA TYR A 96 2.38 10.68 -7.36
C TYR A 96 1.36 10.55 -8.50
N TYR A 97 1.38 11.45 -9.49
CA TYR A 97 0.64 11.29 -10.73
C TYR A 97 1.13 10.09 -11.56
N GLU A 98 2.45 9.92 -11.74
CA GLU A 98 3.02 8.73 -12.39
C GLU A 98 2.62 7.44 -11.66
N THR A 99 2.65 7.46 -10.32
CA THR A 99 2.21 6.34 -9.48
C THR A 99 0.73 6.00 -9.69
N LEU A 100 -0.12 7.03 -9.76
CA LEU A 100 -1.55 6.90 -10.06
C LEU A 100 -1.79 6.24 -11.42
N VAL A 101 -1.09 6.72 -12.46
CA VAL A 101 -1.17 6.17 -13.82
C VAL A 101 -0.74 4.70 -13.85
N HIS A 102 0.35 4.34 -13.16
CA HIS A 102 0.76 2.94 -13.03
C HIS A 102 -0.33 2.10 -12.38
N MET A 103 -0.85 2.54 -11.23
CA MET A 103 -1.89 1.80 -10.50
C MET A 103 -3.15 1.59 -11.35
N ILE A 104 -3.66 2.64 -12.00
CA ILE A 104 -4.83 2.56 -12.90
C ILE A 104 -4.54 1.56 -14.04
N SER A 105 -3.35 1.63 -14.65
CA SER A 105 -3.00 0.71 -15.74
C SER A 105 -3.03 -0.77 -15.32
N TRP A 106 -2.74 -1.08 -14.06
CA TRP A 106 -2.82 -2.45 -13.53
C TRP A 106 -4.27 -2.90 -13.39
N TYR A 107 -5.17 -2.01 -12.98
CA TYR A 107 -6.59 -2.30 -12.86
C TYR A 107 -7.31 -2.37 -14.23
N GLU A 108 -6.84 -1.64 -15.24
CA GLU A 108 -7.50 -1.55 -16.55
C GLU A 108 -6.93 -2.52 -17.61
N SER A 109 -5.97 -3.36 -17.26
CA SER A 109 -5.29 -4.25 -18.22
C SER A 109 -5.51 -5.74 -17.95
N ASP A 110 -5.53 -6.55 -19.01
CA ASP A 110 -5.44 -8.01 -18.87
C ASP A 110 -4.02 -8.41 -18.44
N LEU A 111 -3.87 -8.89 -17.20
CA LEU A 111 -2.59 -9.32 -16.65
C LEU A 111 -2.07 -10.64 -17.25
N ARG A 112 -2.88 -11.39 -17.98
CA ARG A 112 -2.45 -12.60 -18.71
C ARG A 112 -1.67 -12.26 -19.98
N ASN A 113 -1.96 -11.12 -20.59
CA ASN A 113 -1.24 -10.66 -21.77
C ASN A 113 0.05 -9.94 -21.33
N PRO A 114 1.26 -10.53 -21.52
CA PRO A 114 2.51 -9.89 -21.11
C PRO A 114 2.78 -8.56 -21.83
N ASN A 115 2.11 -8.30 -22.95
CA ASN A 115 2.20 -7.07 -23.73
C ASN A 115 1.14 -6.02 -23.34
N SER A 116 0.29 -6.28 -22.35
CA SER A 116 -0.68 -5.30 -21.88
C SER A 116 0.00 -4.10 -21.20
N LYS A 117 -0.66 -2.94 -21.21
CA LYS A 117 -0.14 -1.71 -20.57
C LYS A 117 0.20 -1.95 -19.09
N GLY A 118 -0.66 -2.66 -18.36
CA GLY A 118 -0.44 -3.00 -16.96
C GLY A 118 0.79 -3.89 -16.76
N ARG A 119 0.99 -4.90 -17.61
CA ARG A 119 2.16 -5.79 -17.51
C ARG A 119 3.47 -5.07 -17.84
N GLN A 120 3.47 -4.20 -18.85
CA GLN A 120 4.61 -3.33 -19.15
C GLN A 120 4.88 -2.35 -18.01
N SER A 121 3.83 -1.75 -17.44
CA SER A 121 3.93 -0.85 -16.29
C SER A 121 4.52 -1.55 -15.07
N ILE A 122 4.12 -2.78 -14.75
CA ILE A 122 4.69 -3.56 -13.64
C ILE A 122 6.19 -3.79 -13.88
N ALA A 123 6.59 -4.12 -15.12
CA ALA A 123 8.00 -4.27 -15.46
C ALA A 123 8.79 -2.97 -15.31
N VAL A 124 8.21 -1.83 -15.67
CA VAL A 124 8.81 -0.50 -15.45
C VAL A 124 8.99 -0.23 -13.96
N VAL A 125 7.95 -0.43 -13.13
CA VAL A 125 8.03 -0.18 -11.68
C VAL A 125 9.06 -1.10 -11.02
N LYS A 126 9.12 -2.38 -11.40
CA LYS A 126 10.15 -3.31 -10.92
C LYS A 126 11.56 -2.80 -11.23
N LYS A 127 11.81 -2.34 -12.46
CA LYS A 127 13.09 -1.74 -12.86
C LYS A 127 13.40 -0.43 -12.11
N MET A 128 12.38 0.39 -11.84
CA MET A 128 12.55 1.60 -11.04
C MET A 128 13.00 1.28 -9.61
N HIS A 129 12.43 0.24 -8.98
CA HIS A 129 12.87 -0.24 -7.67
C HIS A 129 14.30 -0.79 -7.74
N GLU A 130 14.65 -1.62 -8.74
CA GLU A 130 16.02 -2.11 -8.92
C GLU A 130 17.04 -0.98 -9.13
N HIS A 131 16.65 0.09 -9.82
CA HIS A 131 17.48 1.27 -9.99
C HIS A 131 17.65 2.03 -8.66
N ALA A 132 16.55 2.28 -7.94
CA ALA A 132 16.58 2.93 -6.63
C ALA A 132 17.42 2.15 -5.61
N MET A 133 17.41 0.81 -5.67
CA MET A 133 18.29 -0.03 -4.86
C MET A 133 19.78 0.25 -5.07
N LYS A 134 20.16 0.69 -6.27
CA LYS A 134 21.55 1.01 -6.62
C LYS A 134 21.91 2.46 -6.29
N THR A 135 20.93 3.38 -6.27
CA THR A 135 21.19 4.83 -6.26
C THR A 135 20.65 5.57 -5.04
N ALA A 136 19.66 5.01 -4.34
CA ALA A 136 18.90 5.71 -3.30
C ALA A 136 18.82 4.95 -1.96
N GLY A 137 19.12 3.65 -1.94
CA GLY A 137 19.12 2.82 -0.72
C GLY A 137 18.50 1.46 -0.96
N SER A 138 18.76 0.50 -0.08
CA SER A 138 18.22 -0.85 -0.19
C SER A 138 16.69 -0.88 -0.08
N ILE A 139 16.07 -1.80 -0.82
CA ILE A 139 14.63 -2.09 -0.74
C ILE A 139 14.50 -3.56 -0.34
N SER A 140 13.94 -3.78 0.85
CA SER A 140 13.73 -5.11 1.42
C SER A 140 12.33 -5.66 1.11
N GLN A 141 12.12 -6.96 1.34
CA GLN A 141 10.80 -7.58 1.26
C GLN A 141 9.82 -6.95 2.26
N LYS A 142 10.30 -6.53 3.44
CA LYS A 142 9.51 -5.76 4.41
C LYS A 142 9.05 -4.44 3.83
N ASP A 143 9.94 -3.69 3.17
CA ASP A 143 9.58 -2.39 2.57
C ASP A 143 8.52 -2.55 1.49
N LEU A 144 8.63 -3.59 0.65
CA LEU A 144 7.62 -3.88 -0.37
C LEU A 144 6.28 -4.31 0.22
N ALA A 145 6.27 -5.14 1.26
CA ALA A 145 5.05 -5.57 1.95
C ALA A 145 4.36 -4.41 2.70
N LEU A 146 5.14 -3.52 3.33
CA LEU A 146 4.63 -2.28 3.93
C LEU A 146 4.11 -1.32 2.84
N THR A 147 4.77 -1.24 1.70
CA THR A 147 4.29 -0.47 0.55
C THR A 147 2.97 -1.05 0.03
N GLN A 148 2.86 -2.38 -0.07
CA GLN A 148 1.63 -3.07 -0.43
C GLN A 148 0.50 -2.75 0.58
N PHE A 149 0.79 -2.69 1.89
CA PHE A 149 -0.15 -2.14 2.88
C PHE A 149 -0.50 -0.67 2.58
N GLY A 150 0.47 0.17 2.24
CA GLY A 150 0.24 1.58 1.90
C GLY A 150 -0.73 1.80 0.74
N PHE A 151 -0.82 0.87 -0.21
CA PHE A 151 -1.77 0.99 -1.32
C PHE A 151 -3.18 0.48 -0.99
N ILE A 152 -3.31 -0.57 -0.17
CA ILE A 152 -4.61 -1.26 0.00
C ILE A 152 -4.96 -1.66 1.44
N GLY A 153 -3.98 -1.71 2.34
CA GLY A 153 -4.19 -2.10 3.74
C GLY A 153 -5.19 -1.18 4.46
N ILE A 154 -5.16 0.12 4.18
CA ILE A 154 -6.12 1.09 4.70
C ILE A 154 -7.55 0.79 4.21
N ALA A 155 -7.71 0.44 2.93
CA ALA A 155 -9.02 0.06 2.38
C ALA A 155 -9.58 -1.18 3.10
N ILE A 156 -8.72 -2.13 3.44
CA ILE A 156 -9.09 -3.38 4.12
C ILE A 156 -9.51 -3.12 5.58
N ILE A 157 -8.69 -2.40 6.36
CA ILE A 157 -8.95 -2.22 7.80
C ILE A 157 -9.90 -1.06 8.10
N GLY A 158 -10.10 -0.14 7.15
CA GLY A 158 -10.94 1.04 7.27
C GLY A 158 -12.18 1.01 6.37
N ARG A 159 -12.57 -0.15 5.85
CA ARG A 159 -13.63 -0.30 4.84
C ARG A 159 -14.94 0.37 5.23
N ASP A 160 -15.39 0.20 6.48
CA ASP A 160 -16.66 0.73 6.96
C ASP A 160 -16.62 2.27 6.98
N LYS A 161 -15.50 2.83 7.44
CA LYS A 161 -15.26 4.30 7.48
C LYS A 161 -15.14 4.92 6.09
N LEU A 162 -14.77 4.13 5.09
CA LEU A 162 -14.61 4.53 3.70
C LEU A 162 -15.85 4.22 2.85
N GLY A 163 -16.89 3.59 3.42
CA GLY A 163 -18.07 3.16 2.67
C GLY A 163 -17.77 2.11 1.59
N LEU A 164 -16.77 1.26 1.82
CA LEU A 164 -16.36 0.21 0.88
C LEU A 164 -17.15 -1.09 1.11
N PRO A 165 -17.54 -1.83 0.06
CA PRO A 165 -18.22 -3.12 0.19
C PRO A 165 -17.49 -4.17 1.05
N ASN A 166 -18.24 -5.08 1.65
CA ASN A 166 -17.70 -6.07 2.58
C ASN A 166 -16.82 -7.14 1.93
N ASP A 167 -17.16 -7.62 0.73
CA ASP A 167 -16.40 -8.69 0.05
C ASP A 167 -15.12 -8.12 -0.57
N MET A 168 -14.03 -8.23 0.18
CA MET A 168 -12.70 -7.74 -0.22
C MET A 168 -11.85 -8.83 -0.88
N LYS A 169 -12.33 -10.08 -0.96
CA LYS A 169 -11.55 -11.21 -1.45
C LYS A 169 -10.99 -10.99 -2.87
N PRO A 170 -11.76 -10.48 -3.86
CA PRO A 170 -11.23 -10.21 -5.18
C PRO A 170 -10.11 -9.15 -5.18
N LEU A 171 -10.28 -8.09 -4.38
CA LEU A 171 -9.31 -7.01 -4.26
C LEU A 171 -8.02 -7.49 -3.58
N ILE A 172 -8.14 -8.30 -2.53
CA ILE A 172 -7.02 -8.95 -1.84
C ILE A 172 -6.24 -9.84 -2.81
N HIS A 173 -6.94 -10.66 -3.60
CA HIS A 173 -6.31 -11.53 -4.58
C HIS A 173 -5.61 -10.74 -5.70
N PHE A 174 -6.24 -9.66 -6.19
CA PHE A 174 -5.61 -8.75 -7.14
C PHE A 174 -4.27 -8.22 -6.59
N TRP A 175 -4.26 -7.67 -5.37
CA TRP A 175 -3.02 -7.16 -4.78
C TRP A 175 -2.02 -8.24 -4.39
N LYS A 176 -2.47 -9.47 -4.11
CA LYS A 176 -1.59 -10.63 -3.97
C LYS A 176 -0.82 -10.85 -5.28
N VAL A 177 -1.52 -10.88 -6.41
CA VAL A 177 -0.89 -11.01 -7.75
C VAL A 177 0.06 -9.85 -8.02
N ILE A 178 -0.37 -8.60 -7.82
CA ILE A 178 0.50 -7.43 -8.04
C ILE A 178 1.76 -7.51 -7.19
N GLY A 179 1.64 -7.84 -5.90
CA GLY A 179 2.77 -8.02 -4.99
C GLY A 179 3.79 -9.04 -5.50
N HIS A 180 3.31 -10.19 -5.97
CA HIS A 180 4.17 -11.21 -6.58
C HIS A 180 4.90 -10.65 -7.81
N LEU A 181 4.17 -10.01 -8.73
CA LEU A 181 4.73 -9.51 -9.98
C LEU A 181 5.75 -8.38 -9.81
N ILE A 182 5.63 -7.56 -8.76
CA ILE A 182 6.60 -6.50 -8.43
C ILE A 182 7.80 -7.00 -7.61
N GLY A 183 7.86 -8.30 -7.26
CA GLY A 183 9.02 -8.92 -6.62
C GLY A 183 8.88 -9.18 -5.11
N ILE A 184 7.65 -9.22 -4.59
CA ILE A 184 7.41 -9.73 -3.23
C ILE A 184 7.37 -11.26 -3.28
N GLN A 185 8.25 -11.92 -2.53
CA GLN A 185 8.18 -13.39 -2.39
C GLN A 185 6.88 -13.77 -1.69
N ASP A 186 6.25 -14.87 -2.11
CA ASP A 186 4.94 -15.27 -1.59
C ASP A 186 4.89 -15.38 -0.05
N ARG A 187 6.00 -15.77 0.59
CA ARG A 187 6.10 -15.84 2.07
C ARG A 187 6.06 -14.48 2.78
N PHE A 188 6.36 -13.39 2.08
CA PHE A 188 6.31 -12.01 2.59
C PHE A 188 5.14 -11.21 2.00
N ASN A 189 4.37 -11.79 1.09
CA ASN A 189 3.22 -11.14 0.48
C ASN A 189 2.11 -11.02 1.52
N LEU A 190 1.68 -9.79 1.81
CA LEU A 190 0.69 -9.47 2.84
C LEU A 190 -0.66 -10.17 2.59
N PHE A 191 -0.93 -10.54 1.34
CA PHE A 191 -2.16 -11.17 0.90
C PHE A 191 -2.00 -12.66 0.59
N SER A 192 -0.97 -13.30 1.13
CA SER A 192 -0.72 -14.74 0.94
C SER A 192 -1.80 -15.65 1.56
N GLY A 193 -2.53 -15.17 2.59
CA GLY A 193 -3.59 -15.91 3.31
C GLY A 193 -5.03 -15.72 2.78
N CYS A 194 -6.02 -16.17 3.56
CA CYS A 194 -7.45 -15.85 3.35
C CYS A 194 -7.73 -14.38 3.71
N GLU A 195 -8.90 -13.86 3.31
CA GLU A 195 -9.35 -12.50 3.68
C GLU A 195 -9.21 -12.22 5.19
N ARG A 196 -9.65 -13.15 6.04
CA ARG A 196 -9.56 -13.00 7.51
C ARG A 196 -8.10 -12.87 7.98
N CYS A 197 -7.20 -13.72 7.48
CA CYS A 197 -5.77 -13.64 7.79
C CYS A 197 -5.18 -12.31 7.32
N SER A 198 -5.56 -11.84 6.12
CA SER A 198 -5.08 -10.56 5.58
C SER A 198 -5.56 -9.37 6.38
N VAL A 199 -6.83 -9.36 6.83
CA VAL A 199 -7.35 -8.33 7.73
C VAL A 199 -6.54 -8.29 9.03
N VAL A 200 -6.26 -9.45 9.63
CA VAL A 200 -5.43 -9.55 10.84
C VAL A 200 -4.02 -9.02 10.57
N ALA A 201 -3.36 -9.50 9.52
CA ALA A 201 -2.00 -9.07 9.18
C ALA A 201 -1.92 -7.55 8.93
N CYS A 202 -2.90 -6.97 8.22
CA CYS A 202 -3.00 -5.52 8.04
C CYS A 202 -3.15 -4.79 9.39
N LYS A 203 -3.98 -5.28 10.31
CA LYS A 203 -4.14 -4.69 11.65
C LYS A 203 -2.84 -4.76 12.46
N GLU A 204 -2.10 -5.86 12.38
CA GLU A 204 -0.80 -6.03 13.03
C GLU A 204 0.24 -5.06 12.47
N LEU A 205 0.39 -4.97 11.14
CA LEU A 205 1.29 -3.99 10.51
C LEU A 205 0.90 -2.54 10.86
N ALA A 206 -0.39 -2.22 10.82
CA ALA A 206 -0.91 -0.92 11.23
C ALA A 206 -0.45 -0.60 12.66
N SER A 207 -0.74 -1.49 13.61
CA SER A 207 -0.45 -1.27 15.04
C SER A 207 1.04 -1.22 15.38
N ARG A 208 1.87 -2.05 14.74
CA ARG A 208 3.28 -2.21 15.10
C ARG A 208 4.23 -1.30 14.31
N THR A 209 3.79 -0.78 13.17
CA THR A 209 4.65 0.03 12.29
C THR A 209 4.07 1.40 12.02
N PHE A 210 2.84 1.47 11.50
CA PHE A 210 2.28 2.74 11.04
C PHE A 210 1.80 3.64 12.17
N LYS A 211 1.11 3.10 13.19
CA LYS A 211 0.66 3.93 14.33
C LYS A 211 1.85 4.57 15.07
N PRO A 212 2.87 3.81 15.50
CA PRO A 212 4.02 4.39 16.20
C PRO A 212 4.75 5.42 15.34
N GLY A 213 4.97 5.11 14.04
CA GLY A 213 5.64 6.04 13.13
C GLY A 213 4.85 7.33 12.88
N ILE A 214 3.51 7.31 12.89
CA ILE A 214 2.72 8.55 12.74
C ILE A 214 2.62 9.31 14.06
N ASP A 215 2.71 8.62 15.20
CA ASP A 215 2.75 9.22 16.53
C ASP A 215 4.11 9.84 16.86
N ASP A 216 5.19 9.30 16.33
CA ASP A 216 6.54 9.84 16.47
C ASP A 216 7.25 9.79 15.11
N PRO A 217 6.93 10.75 14.22
CA PRO A 217 7.39 10.71 12.84
C PRO A 217 8.90 10.98 12.71
N PRO A 218 9.59 10.27 11.80
CA PRO A 218 11.01 10.49 11.56
C PRO A 218 11.29 11.89 11.00
N GLU A 219 12.55 12.29 11.06
CA GLU A 219 13.02 13.53 10.44
C GLU A 219 12.60 13.59 8.96
N ASN A 220 12.23 14.78 8.48
CA ASN A 220 11.74 15.04 7.11
C ASN A 220 10.36 14.45 6.76
N PHE A 221 9.70 13.72 7.67
CA PHE A 221 8.34 13.22 7.46
C PHE A 221 7.39 14.33 7.03
N TRP A 222 7.32 15.42 7.81
CA TRP A 222 6.40 16.51 7.56
C TRP A 222 6.69 17.26 6.25
N THR A 223 7.96 17.39 5.89
CA THR A 223 8.39 18.00 4.63
C THR A 223 7.88 17.18 3.44
N MET A 224 8.12 15.87 3.46
CA MET A 224 7.71 14.95 2.39
C MET A 224 6.18 14.79 2.32
N CYS A 225 5.54 14.69 3.48
CA CYS A 225 4.08 14.60 3.60
C CYS A 225 3.41 15.89 3.08
N SER A 226 3.90 17.06 3.47
CA SER A 226 3.38 18.33 2.98
C SER A 226 3.60 18.50 1.48
N ALA A 227 4.79 18.15 0.97
CA ALA A 227 5.07 18.17 -0.46
C ALA A 227 4.13 17.26 -1.26
N MET A 228 3.84 16.04 -0.76
CA MET A 228 2.87 15.14 -1.36
C MET A 228 1.46 15.72 -1.35
N LEU A 229 0.93 16.10 -0.17
CA LEU A 229 -0.46 16.51 -0.02
C LEU A 229 -0.75 17.84 -0.73
N VAL A 230 0.19 18.78 -0.73
CA VAL A 230 0.08 20.01 -1.54
C VAL A 230 0.28 19.70 -3.02
N GLY A 231 1.21 18.80 -3.36
CA GLY A 231 1.51 18.42 -4.73
C GLY A 231 0.31 17.80 -5.45
N VAL A 232 -0.53 17.04 -4.76
CA VAL A 232 -1.73 16.43 -5.37
C VAL A 232 -2.93 17.38 -5.47
N TRP A 233 -2.80 18.65 -5.08
CA TRP A 233 -3.86 19.66 -5.21
C TRP A 233 -4.49 19.74 -6.62
N PRO A 234 -3.75 19.62 -7.74
CA PRO A 234 -4.35 19.60 -9.08
C PRO A 234 -5.29 18.41 -9.33
N ILE A 235 -5.17 17.33 -8.54
CA ILE A 235 -6.01 16.13 -8.63
C ILE A 235 -7.18 16.24 -7.63
N VAL A 236 -6.93 16.76 -6.43
CA VAL A 236 -7.92 16.92 -5.36
C VAL A 236 -7.87 18.35 -4.78
N PRO A 237 -8.47 19.36 -5.45
CA PRO A 237 -8.32 20.78 -5.09
C PRO A 237 -8.89 21.16 -3.72
N THR A 238 -9.82 20.35 -3.20
CA THR A 238 -10.50 20.59 -1.92
C THR A 238 -9.76 20.01 -0.72
N MET A 239 -8.62 19.35 -0.94
CA MET A 239 -7.90 18.66 0.14
C MET A 239 -7.12 19.63 1.03
N ASN A 240 -7.44 19.64 2.32
CA ASN A 240 -6.65 20.30 3.34
C ASN A 240 -5.62 19.32 3.94
N PRO A 241 -4.29 19.58 3.87
CA PRO A 241 -3.28 18.64 4.34
C PRO A 241 -3.40 18.23 5.81
N LYS A 242 -3.71 19.18 6.71
CA LYS A 242 -3.86 18.89 8.14
C LYS A 242 -5.09 18.01 8.39
N ALA A 243 -6.21 18.34 7.76
CA ALA A 243 -7.43 17.54 7.87
C ALA A 243 -7.23 16.12 7.30
N PHE A 244 -6.56 16.00 6.16
CA PHE A 244 -6.29 14.70 5.53
C PHE A 244 -5.33 13.83 6.36
N PHE A 245 -4.33 14.43 6.98
CA PHE A 245 -3.45 13.72 7.91
C PHE A 245 -4.21 13.20 9.14
N GLU A 246 -5.07 14.03 9.76
CA GLU A 246 -5.92 13.59 10.88
C GLU A 246 -6.95 12.53 10.45
N PHE A 247 -7.48 12.62 9.23
CA PHE A 247 -8.31 11.57 8.65
C PHE A 247 -7.53 10.24 8.51
N THR A 248 -6.28 10.30 8.05
CA THR A 248 -5.39 9.13 7.96
C THR A 248 -5.13 8.51 9.34
N ARG A 249 -4.89 9.34 10.37
CA ARG A 249 -4.76 8.88 11.77
C ARG A 249 -5.99 8.10 12.22
N ARG A 250 -7.20 8.56 11.89
CA ARG A 250 -8.47 7.89 12.26
C ARG A 250 -8.67 6.56 11.55
N LEU A 251 -8.28 6.46 10.28
CA LEU A 251 -8.32 5.19 9.53
C LEU A 251 -7.36 4.16 10.12
N LEU A 252 -6.25 4.60 10.71
CA LEU A 252 -5.33 3.76 11.47
C LEU A 252 -5.75 3.53 12.93
N ASN A 253 -6.91 4.03 13.35
CA ASN A 253 -7.35 3.97 14.75
C ASN A 253 -6.32 4.57 15.72
N CYS A 254 -5.72 5.71 15.35
CA CYS A 254 -4.94 6.58 16.23
C CYS A 254 -5.83 7.68 16.81
N GLN A 255 -5.49 8.17 18.00
CA GLN A 255 -6.15 9.33 18.58
C GLN A 255 -5.85 10.60 17.76
N PRO A 256 -6.81 11.52 17.58
CA PRO A 256 -6.53 12.78 16.90
C PRO A 256 -5.54 13.63 17.73
N ARG A 257 -4.69 14.42 17.06
CA ARG A 257 -3.73 15.30 17.75
C ARG A 257 -3.96 16.78 17.44
N GLN A 258 -4.00 17.13 16.16
CA GLN A 258 -4.11 18.53 15.72
C GLN A 258 -5.56 19.02 15.64
N LEU A 259 -6.51 18.11 15.46
CA LEU A 259 -7.94 18.42 15.29
C LEU A 259 -8.80 17.55 16.23
N ALA A 260 -8.51 17.62 17.53
CA ALA A 260 -9.15 16.79 18.57
C ALA A 260 -10.67 17.02 18.72
N PHE A 261 -11.18 18.17 18.27
CA PHE A 261 -12.61 18.54 18.35
C PHE A 261 -13.48 17.92 17.26
N LEU A 262 -12.88 17.31 16.23
CA LEU A 262 -13.66 16.65 15.17
C LEU A 262 -14.21 15.31 15.70
N PRO A 263 -15.49 14.97 15.47
CA PRO A 263 -16.10 13.76 16.00
C PRO A 263 -15.37 12.50 15.50
N THR A 264 -15.22 11.49 16.35
CA THR A 264 -14.71 10.18 15.95
C THR A 264 -15.69 9.54 14.97
N ILE A 265 -15.20 9.12 13.80
CA ILE A 265 -15.99 8.30 12.88
C ILE A 265 -16.03 6.91 13.51
N SER A 266 -17.16 6.57 14.12
CA SER A 266 -17.46 5.24 14.68
C SER A 266 -17.55 4.21 13.57
#